data_AF-A0A7W1NBU1-F1
#
_entry.id   AF-A0A7W1NBU1-F1
#
_cell.length_a   1.000
_cell.length_b   1.000
_cell.length_c   1.000
_cell.angle_alpha   90.00
_cell.angle_beta   90.00
_cell.angle_gamma   90.00
#
_symmetry.space_group_name_H-M   'P 1'
#
loop_
_entity.id
_entity.type
_entity.pdbx_description
1 polymer ?
#
loop_
_entity_poly.entity_id
_entity_poly.type
_entity_poly.pdbx_seq_one_letter_code
_entity_poly.pdbx_strand_id
1 'polypeptide(L)'
;MDIQNLIKQLGGGDEDPKAFAEQMQKLTQDGDFNPFALFSGEARFHSLFLAPFTSSIARGREQFMKDGTGPLASVVETFKRQGLDAAQAQQAVREMFGAAVGMAVVVMADDQGIDSIPQLFFGNLDDGFVDHAVKLCGEKFPERDRVRDALVEIRGKAKSGANGALLHGGAKQATARGYWIDLARRLVTGIEEGIAPQAVERQRDLAWWISGALDTLAEGRADGEYAALTARLAIAGNELDRARTWLGRYLDSEDAEDEHACTLVHRLADAAVAGGDPASMAQWLAPRVPPLLERWGKVYDLIVPLFKVQAAAQAPTDQLDATVQMMLAANRKAVRQDLCREPLWRVTISDPGELLDTAQAAEVLGRSPAFIAKRLEQGTIPTFRKDDQVRIPRRALESWKAVMEKHKLLD
;
A
#
# COMPACT_ATOMS: atom_id res chain seq x y z
N MET A 1 -31.04 -18.16 -7.90
CA MET A 1 -32.18 -17.23 -8.05
C MET A 1 -31.62 -15.97 -8.71
N ASP A 2 -32.24 -15.48 -9.78
CA ASP A 2 -31.69 -14.38 -10.58
C ASP A 2 -31.76 -13.05 -9.82
N ILE A 3 -30.63 -12.34 -9.68
CA ILE A 3 -30.50 -11.05 -8.99
C ILE A 3 -31.44 -10.01 -9.62
N GLN A 4 -31.73 -10.13 -10.92
CA GLN A 4 -32.69 -9.27 -11.61
C GLN A 4 -34.13 -9.42 -11.08
N ASN A 5 -34.52 -10.60 -10.58
CA ASN A 5 -35.83 -10.80 -9.97
C ASN A 5 -35.91 -10.18 -8.57
N LEU A 6 -34.81 -10.18 -7.81
CA LEU A 6 -34.73 -9.58 -6.48
C LEU A 6 -34.84 -8.03 -6.56
N ILE A 7 -34.17 -7.43 -7.54
CA ILE A 7 -34.23 -5.98 -7.80
C ILE A 7 -35.61 -5.54 -8.30
N LYS A 8 -36.29 -6.38 -9.11
CA LYS A 8 -37.67 -6.13 -9.53
C LYS A 8 -38.67 -6.15 -8.37
N GLN A 9 -38.41 -6.96 -7.35
CA GLN A 9 -39.21 -7.00 -6.12
C GLN A 9 -39.00 -5.75 -5.25
N LEU A 10 -37.79 -5.19 -5.22
CA LEU A 10 -37.47 -3.95 -4.48
C LEU A 10 -38.14 -2.68 -5.04
N GLY A 11 -38.47 -2.64 -6.33
CA GLY A 11 -39.19 -1.52 -6.94
C GLY A 11 -40.71 -1.51 -6.70
N GLY A 12 -41.24 -2.55 -6.05
CA GLY A 12 -42.67 -2.81 -5.88
C GLY A 12 -43.20 -2.53 -4.49
N GLY A 13 -42.94 -1.34 -3.93
CA GLY A 13 -43.81 -0.59 -3.02
C GLY A 13 -44.33 -1.16 -1.68
N ASP A 14 -44.29 -2.45 -1.35
CA ASP A 14 -45.09 -2.95 -0.21
C ASP A 14 -44.62 -4.25 0.49
N GLU A 15 -43.31 -4.55 0.57
CA GLU A 15 -42.84 -5.73 1.33
C GLU A 15 -41.96 -5.43 2.56
N ASP A 16 -42.24 -6.23 3.60
CA ASP A 16 -41.75 -6.17 4.98
C ASP A 16 -40.20 -6.29 5.05
N PRO A 17 -39.50 -5.29 5.61
CA PRO A 17 -38.04 -5.30 5.81
C PRO A 17 -37.50 -6.58 6.47
N LYS A 18 -38.35 -7.27 7.24
CA LYS A 18 -38.01 -8.53 7.90
C LYS A 18 -37.88 -9.71 6.93
N ALA A 19 -38.73 -9.78 5.90
CA ALA A 19 -38.67 -10.82 4.88
C ALA A 19 -37.41 -10.68 4.00
N PHE A 20 -37.00 -9.44 3.72
CA PHE A 20 -35.73 -9.15 3.04
C PHE A 20 -34.52 -9.56 3.89
N ALA A 21 -34.52 -9.23 5.19
CA ALA A 21 -33.45 -9.61 6.10
C ALA A 21 -33.30 -11.14 6.22
N GLU A 22 -34.42 -11.87 6.26
CA GLU A 22 -34.43 -13.34 6.30
C GLU A 22 -33.93 -13.97 4.98
N GLN A 23 -34.26 -13.39 3.83
CA GLN A 23 -33.74 -13.85 2.53
C GLN A 23 -32.24 -13.57 2.35
N MET A 24 -31.78 -12.39 2.77
CA MET A 24 -30.36 -12.04 2.79
C MET A 24 -29.56 -12.96 3.72
N GLN A 25 -30.10 -13.25 4.90
CA GLN A 25 -29.47 -14.16 5.88
C GLN A 25 -29.38 -15.60 5.33
N LYS A 26 -30.38 -16.05 4.56
CA LYS A 26 -30.38 -17.37 3.92
C LYS A 26 -29.34 -17.46 2.80
N LEU A 27 -29.22 -16.41 1.98
CA LEU A 27 -28.22 -16.32 0.91
C LEU A 27 -26.77 -16.27 1.46
N THR A 28 -26.55 -15.55 2.56
CA THR A 28 -25.24 -15.50 3.25
C THR A 28 -24.87 -16.86 3.87
N GLN A 29 -25.86 -17.64 4.34
CA GLN A 29 -25.63 -18.98 4.91
C GLN A 29 -25.24 -20.02 3.85
N ASP A 30 -25.67 -19.85 2.61
CA ASP A 30 -25.33 -20.74 1.49
C ASP A 30 -23.92 -20.47 0.90
N GLY A 31 -23.20 -19.45 1.39
CA GLY A 31 -21.81 -19.17 1.04
C GLY A 31 -21.57 -18.59 -0.37
N ASP A 32 -22.60 -18.48 -1.19
CA ASP A 32 -22.55 -18.02 -2.60
C ASP A 32 -22.94 -16.53 -2.74
N PHE A 33 -23.24 -15.84 -1.63
CA PHE A 33 -23.73 -14.47 -1.63
C PHE A 33 -22.69 -13.47 -1.15
N ASN A 34 -22.28 -12.59 -2.05
CA ASN A 34 -21.54 -11.38 -1.73
C ASN A 34 -22.51 -10.20 -1.65
N PRO A 35 -22.91 -9.70 -0.45
CA PRO A 35 -23.82 -8.55 -0.33
C PRO A 35 -23.28 -7.28 -0.99
N PHE A 36 -21.97 -7.20 -1.20
CA PHE A 36 -21.34 -6.08 -1.91
C PHE A 36 -21.62 -6.11 -3.41
N ALA A 37 -21.89 -7.28 -4.01
CA ALA A 37 -22.28 -7.39 -5.42
C ALA A 37 -23.66 -6.80 -5.75
N LEU A 38 -24.46 -6.43 -4.74
CA LEU A 38 -25.68 -5.64 -4.93
C LEU A 38 -25.39 -4.14 -5.10
N PHE A 39 -24.19 -3.67 -4.71
CA PHE A 39 -23.78 -2.26 -4.73
C PHE A 39 -22.59 -1.98 -5.66
N SER A 40 -21.72 -2.97 -5.88
CA SER A 40 -20.71 -3.00 -6.92
C SER A 40 -21.26 -3.74 -8.13
N GLY A 41 -21.22 -3.17 -9.33
CA GLY A 41 -21.55 -3.89 -10.55
C GLY A 41 -20.79 -5.23 -10.66
N GLU A 42 -21.28 -6.15 -11.50
CA GLU A 42 -20.62 -7.44 -11.72
C GLU A 42 -19.18 -7.23 -12.21
N ALA A 43 -18.19 -7.78 -11.49
CA ALA A 43 -16.79 -7.71 -11.87
C ALA A 43 -16.56 -8.38 -13.22
N ARG A 44 -16.00 -7.63 -14.17
CA ARG A 44 -15.78 -8.06 -15.56
C ARG A 44 -14.31 -8.10 -15.89
N PHE A 45 -13.96 -8.93 -16.87
CA PHE A 45 -12.61 -8.98 -17.41
C PHE A 45 -12.24 -7.63 -18.03
N HIS A 46 -11.21 -7.02 -17.46
CA HIS A 46 -10.63 -5.78 -17.95
C HIS A 46 -9.47 -6.06 -18.90
N SER A 47 -8.44 -6.75 -18.41
CA SER A 47 -7.19 -6.98 -19.12
C SER A 47 -6.38 -8.09 -18.47
N LEU A 48 -5.27 -8.47 -19.12
CA LEU A 48 -4.28 -9.39 -18.58
C LEU A 48 -2.88 -8.82 -18.81
N PHE A 49 -1.94 -9.04 -17.90
CA PHE A 49 -0.53 -8.74 -18.15
C PHE A 49 0.42 -9.75 -17.51
N LEU A 50 1.64 -9.84 -18.05
CA LEU A 50 2.74 -10.57 -17.43
C LEU A 50 3.58 -9.62 -16.59
N ALA A 51 3.96 -10.07 -15.40
CA ALA A 51 4.67 -9.25 -14.43
C ALA A 51 5.78 -10.04 -13.72
N PRO A 52 6.85 -9.39 -13.25
CA PRO A 52 7.80 -10.05 -12.36
C PRO A 52 7.18 -10.25 -10.97
N PHE A 53 7.83 -11.04 -10.11
CA PHE A 53 7.46 -11.09 -8.70
C PHE A 53 7.68 -9.73 -8.04
N THR A 54 6.72 -9.30 -7.21
CA THR A 54 6.93 -8.14 -6.32
C THR A 54 7.92 -8.51 -5.22
N SER A 55 8.53 -7.51 -4.57
CA SER A 55 9.48 -7.71 -3.47
C SER A 55 8.88 -8.53 -2.32
N SER A 56 7.56 -8.47 -2.10
CA SER A 56 6.87 -9.31 -1.11
C SER A 56 6.83 -10.77 -1.54
N ILE A 57 6.38 -11.04 -2.78
CA ILE A 57 6.27 -12.39 -3.31
C ILE A 57 7.64 -13.04 -3.44
N ALA A 58 8.65 -12.31 -3.91
CA ALA A 58 10.02 -12.80 -4.04
C ALA A 58 10.59 -13.24 -2.68
N ARG A 59 10.44 -12.43 -1.62
CA ARG A 59 10.87 -12.80 -0.25
C ARG A 59 10.09 -13.99 0.29
N GLY A 60 8.77 -14.03 0.08
CA GLY A 60 7.93 -15.17 0.47
C GLY A 60 8.36 -16.47 -0.21
N ARG A 61 8.72 -16.39 -1.49
CA ARG A 61 9.30 -17.49 -2.27
C ARG A 61 10.63 -17.93 -1.70
N GLU A 62 11.57 -17.01 -1.48
CA GLU A 62 12.89 -17.33 -0.93
C GLU A 62 12.81 -17.97 0.46
N GLN A 63 11.98 -17.43 1.35
CA GLN A 63 11.73 -18.00 2.67
C GLN A 63 11.18 -19.43 2.56
N PHE A 64 10.16 -19.63 1.73
CA PHE A 64 9.58 -20.95 1.51
C PHE A 64 10.60 -21.94 0.94
N MET A 65 11.44 -21.52 0.00
CA MET A 65 12.48 -22.38 -0.55
C MET A 65 13.55 -22.74 0.50
N LYS A 66 13.85 -21.83 1.43
CA LYS A 66 14.84 -22.04 2.49
C LYS A 66 14.39 -23.06 3.54
N ASP A 67 13.21 -22.87 4.12
CA ASP A 67 12.77 -23.66 5.28
C ASP A 67 11.31 -24.15 5.22
N GLY A 68 10.59 -23.88 4.12
CA GLY A 68 9.19 -24.28 3.95
C GLY A 68 8.19 -23.44 4.73
N THR A 69 8.63 -22.35 5.38
CA THR A 69 7.77 -21.44 6.13
C THR A 69 7.33 -20.23 5.29
N GLY A 70 6.53 -19.34 5.89
CA GLY A 70 6.06 -18.12 5.26
C GLY A 70 4.69 -18.26 4.58
N PRO A 71 4.27 -17.25 3.80
CA PRO A 71 2.90 -17.15 3.29
C PRO A 71 2.51 -18.29 2.34
N LEU A 72 3.51 -18.91 1.69
CA LEU A 72 3.32 -19.98 0.69
C LEU A 72 3.14 -21.37 1.33
N ALA A 73 3.36 -21.52 2.64
CA ALA A 73 3.18 -22.81 3.33
C ALA A 73 1.73 -23.32 3.23
N SER A 74 0.76 -22.41 3.15
CA SER A 74 -0.66 -22.72 2.95
C SER A 74 -0.94 -23.48 1.64
N VAL A 75 -0.10 -23.30 0.61
CA VAL A 75 -0.22 -23.99 -0.68
C VAL A 75 0.10 -25.48 -0.52
N VAL A 76 1.03 -25.83 0.38
CA VAL A 76 1.34 -27.23 0.70
C VAL A 76 0.10 -27.94 1.25
N GLU A 77 -0.68 -27.26 2.10
CA GLU A 77 -1.92 -27.82 2.63
C GLU A 77 -2.97 -28.06 1.54
N THR A 78 -3.01 -27.24 0.50
CA THR A 78 -3.87 -27.48 -0.67
C THR A 78 -3.48 -28.77 -1.41
N PHE A 79 -2.19 -28.99 -1.65
CA PHE A 79 -1.70 -30.21 -2.31
C PHE A 79 -1.94 -31.46 -1.45
N LYS A 80 -1.79 -31.35 -0.12
CA LYS A 80 -2.17 -32.43 0.82
C LYS A 80 -3.65 -32.77 0.74
N ARG A 81 -4.53 -31.76 0.68
CA ARG A 81 -5.99 -31.97 0.51
C ARG A 81 -6.33 -32.63 -0.83
N GLN A 82 -5.47 -32.49 -1.84
CA GLN A 82 -5.59 -33.15 -3.15
C GLN A 82 -5.04 -34.59 -3.14
N GLY A 83 -4.63 -35.12 -1.99
CA GLY A 83 -4.27 -36.53 -1.80
C GLY A 83 -2.78 -36.82 -1.89
N LEU A 84 -1.92 -35.80 -1.99
CA LEU A 84 -0.47 -35.98 -1.91
C LEU A 84 -0.04 -36.15 -0.45
N ASP A 85 0.97 -36.99 -0.22
CA ASP A 85 1.60 -37.04 1.10
C ASP A 85 2.36 -35.73 1.41
N ALA A 86 2.72 -35.53 2.69
CA ALA A 86 3.32 -34.27 3.12
C ALA A 86 4.66 -33.96 2.44
N ALA A 87 5.48 -34.97 2.15
CA ALA A 87 6.79 -34.79 1.54
C ALA A 87 6.64 -34.50 0.03
N GLN A 88 5.75 -35.23 -0.65
CA GLN A 88 5.42 -35.02 -2.05
C GLN A 88 4.75 -33.66 -2.28
N ALA A 89 3.81 -33.25 -1.42
CA ALA A 89 3.18 -31.94 -1.50
C ALA A 89 4.23 -30.82 -1.32
N GLN A 90 5.14 -30.96 -0.35
CA GLN A 90 6.18 -29.96 -0.12
C GLN A 90 7.16 -29.89 -1.30
N GLN A 91 7.57 -31.05 -1.85
CA GLN A 91 8.45 -31.11 -3.01
C GLN A 91 7.78 -30.52 -4.26
N ALA A 92 6.52 -30.87 -4.54
CA ALA A 92 5.78 -30.34 -5.68
C ALA A 92 5.63 -28.81 -5.62
N VAL A 93 5.33 -28.27 -4.42
CA VAL A 93 5.23 -26.82 -4.24
C VAL A 93 6.61 -26.14 -4.38
N ARG A 94 7.69 -26.75 -3.89
CA ARG A 94 9.06 -26.25 -4.11
C ARG A 94 9.45 -26.23 -5.59
N GLU A 95 9.12 -27.29 -6.34
CA GLU A 95 9.37 -27.36 -7.78
C GLU A 95 8.56 -26.31 -8.54
N MET A 96 7.28 -26.16 -8.20
CA MET A 96 6.39 -25.16 -8.79
C MET A 96 6.92 -23.74 -8.58
N PHE A 97 7.21 -23.34 -7.33
CA PHE A 97 7.73 -22.00 -7.06
C PHE A 97 9.16 -21.81 -7.57
N GLY A 98 9.98 -22.86 -7.61
CA GLY A 98 11.34 -22.83 -8.17
C GLY A 98 11.36 -22.63 -9.68
N ALA A 99 10.38 -23.17 -10.41
CA ALA A 99 10.25 -23.04 -11.85
C ALA A 99 9.59 -21.72 -12.31
N ALA A 100 8.80 -21.07 -11.45
CA ALA A 100 8.09 -19.86 -11.80
C ALA A 100 9.05 -18.66 -11.98
N VAL A 101 8.87 -17.93 -13.09
CA VAL A 101 9.68 -16.77 -13.48
C VAL A 101 8.97 -15.44 -13.27
N GLY A 102 7.67 -15.46 -12.99
CA GLY A 102 6.87 -14.27 -12.70
C GLY A 102 5.40 -14.60 -12.48
N MET A 103 4.53 -13.65 -12.80
CA MET A 103 3.09 -13.72 -12.64
C MET A 103 2.36 -13.46 -13.96
N ALA A 104 1.28 -14.18 -14.21
CA ALA A 104 0.22 -13.80 -15.14
C ALA A 104 -0.93 -13.22 -14.32
N VAL A 105 -1.25 -11.95 -14.55
CA VAL A 105 -2.18 -11.19 -13.72
C VAL A 105 -3.43 -10.89 -14.53
N VAL A 106 -4.52 -11.56 -14.19
CA VAL A 106 -5.85 -11.26 -14.73
C VAL A 106 -6.42 -10.10 -13.94
N VAL A 107 -6.79 -9.02 -14.62
CA VAL A 107 -7.41 -7.85 -14.02
C VAL A 107 -8.92 -7.89 -14.24
N MET A 108 -9.65 -7.73 -13.15
CA MET A 108 -11.09 -7.53 -13.17
C MET A 108 -11.40 -6.08 -12.81
N ALA A 109 -12.42 -5.52 -13.42
CA ALA A 109 -12.91 -4.18 -13.09
C ALA A 109 -14.42 -4.23 -12.83
N ASP A 110 -14.85 -3.42 -11.87
CA ASP A 110 -16.26 -3.14 -11.59
C ASP A 110 -16.43 -1.62 -11.40
N ASP A 111 -17.60 -1.21 -10.89
CA ASP A 111 -17.92 0.19 -10.62
C ASP A 111 -17.18 0.75 -9.39
N GLN A 112 -16.55 -0.10 -8.57
CA GLN A 112 -15.84 0.26 -7.34
C GLN A 112 -14.31 0.26 -7.51
N GLY A 113 -13.79 -0.27 -8.63
CA GLY A 113 -12.37 -0.22 -8.95
C GLY A 113 -11.88 -1.44 -9.73
N ILE A 114 -10.70 -1.92 -9.35
CA ILE A 114 -10.10 -3.12 -9.94
C ILE A 114 -9.67 -4.12 -8.87
N ASP A 115 -9.74 -5.40 -9.22
CA ASP A 115 -9.12 -6.51 -8.49
C ASP A 115 -8.28 -7.36 -9.45
N SER A 116 -7.50 -8.30 -8.90
CA SER A 116 -6.70 -9.22 -9.70
C SER A 116 -6.73 -10.65 -9.21
N ILE A 117 -6.53 -11.55 -10.17
CA ILE A 117 -6.27 -12.98 -9.97
C ILE A 117 -4.84 -13.24 -10.45
N PRO A 118 -3.84 -13.13 -9.56
CA PRO A 118 -2.45 -13.37 -9.91
C PRO A 118 -2.17 -14.89 -9.94
N GLN A 119 -1.48 -15.34 -10.99
CA GLN A 119 -1.15 -16.74 -11.20
C GLN A 119 0.35 -16.88 -11.51
N LEU A 120 0.97 -17.99 -11.11
CA LEU A 120 2.38 -18.25 -11.43
C LEU A 120 2.58 -18.37 -12.93
N PHE A 121 3.61 -17.72 -13.45
CA PHE A 121 4.02 -17.81 -14.85
C PHE A 121 5.37 -18.51 -14.96
N PHE A 122 5.46 -19.49 -15.86
CA PHE A 122 6.62 -20.39 -16.00
C PHE A 122 7.47 -20.10 -17.24
N GLY A 123 7.26 -18.95 -17.90
CA GLY A 123 8.09 -18.50 -19.03
C GLY A 123 7.62 -18.96 -20.40
N ASN A 124 6.54 -19.74 -20.49
CA ASN A 124 5.91 -20.12 -21.74
C ASN A 124 4.39 -19.90 -21.70
N LEU A 125 3.81 -19.63 -22.87
CA LEU A 125 2.37 -19.44 -23.10
C LEU A 125 1.86 -20.52 -24.05
N ASP A 126 2.18 -21.78 -23.77
CA ASP A 126 1.62 -22.89 -24.52
C ASP A 126 0.11 -23.04 -24.24
N ASP A 127 -0.58 -23.83 -25.06
CA ASP A 127 -2.04 -23.96 -24.95
C ASP A 127 -2.46 -24.59 -23.61
N GLY A 128 -1.60 -25.41 -23.00
CA GLY A 128 -1.82 -25.99 -21.68
C GLY A 128 -1.82 -24.93 -20.58
N PHE A 129 -0.87 -24.00 -20.61
CA PHE A 129 -0.85 -22.85 -19.70
C PHE A 129 -2.10 -21.97 -19.90
N VAL A 130 -2.48 -21.70 -21.14
CA VAL A 130 -3.66 -20.88 -21.45
C VAL A 130 -4.94 -21.49 -20.88
N ASP A 131 -5.15 -22.79 -21.10
CA ASP A 131 -6.29 -23.52 -20.55
C ASP A 131 -6.31 -23.50 -19.02
N HIS A 132 -5.15 -23.70 -18.40
CA HIS A 132 -5.00 -23.63 -16.95
C HIS A 132 -5.34 -22.25 -16.41
N ALA A 133 -4.83 -21.19 -17.04
CA ALA A 133 -5.03 -19.83 -16.58
C ALA A 133 -6.50 -19.38 -16.65
N VAL A 134 -7.20 -19.79 -17.71
CA VAL A 134 -8.65 -19.59 -17.84
C VAL A 134 -9.41 -20.37 -16.76
N LYS A 135 -9.01 -21.62 -16.47
CA LYS A 135 -9.66 -22.44 -15.44
C LYS A 135 -9.52 -21.81 -14.05
N LEU A 136 -8.38 -21.21 -13.73
CA LEU A 136 -8.13 -20.54 -12.45
C LEU A 136 -8.99 -19.29 -12.21
N CYS A 137 -9.59 -18.72 -13.25
CA CYS A 137 -10.58 -17.65 -13.08
C CYS A 137 -11.92 -18.15 -12.51
N GLY A 138 -12.11 -19.47 -12.43
CA GLY A 138 -13.33 -20.12 -11.94
C GLY A 138 -14.20 -20.67 -13.06
N GLU A 139 -14.92 -21.77 -12.78
CA GLU A 139 -15.73 -22.45 -13.80
C GLU A 139 -16.88 -21.59 -14.33
N LYS A 140 -17.43 -20.72 -13.47
CA LYS A 140 -18.52 -19.78 -13.78
C LYS A 140 -18.03 -18.41 -14.27
N PHE A 141 -16.74 -18.23 -14.56
CA PHE A 141 -16.25 -16.94 -15.05
C PHE A 141 -16.91 -16.58 -16.39
N PRO A 142 -17.55 -15.40 -16.53
CA PRO A 142 -18.41 -15.12 -17.69
C PRO A 142 -17.63 -14.85 -18.99
N GLU A 143 -16.36 -14.42 -18.89
CA GLU A 143 -15.58 -13.92 -20.04
C GLU A 143 -14.33 -14.75 -20.34
N ARG A 144 -14.45 -16.09 -20.25
CA ARG A 144 -13.33 -17.04 -20.44
C ARG A 144 -12.64 -16.90 -21.79
N ASP A 145 -13.40 -16.68 -22.86
CA ASP A 145 -12.85 -16.52 -24.21
C ASP A 145 -12.01 -15.25 -24.33
N ARG A 146 -12.42 -14.15 -23.67
CA ARG A 146 -11.64 -12.90 -23.67
C ARG A 146 -10.31 -13.07 -22.93
N VAL A 147 -10.26 -13.86 -21.86
CA VAL A 147 -9.00 -14.18 -21.16
C VAL A 147 -8.08 -14.99 -22.07
N ARG A 148 -8.63 -15.99 -22.77
CA ARG A 148 -7.88 -16.80 -23.74
C ARG A 148 -7.29 -15.92 -24.85
N ASP A 149 -8.10 -15.05 -25.45
CA ASP A 149 -7.68 -14.15 -26.52
C ASP A 149 -6.58 -13.20 -26.05
N ALA A 150 -6.69 -12.66 -24.84
CA ALA A 150 -5.67 -11.80 -24.25
C ALA A 150 -4.33 -12.53 -24.04
N LEU A 151 -4.34 -13.80 -23.62
CA LEU A 151 -3.13 -14.62 -23.50
C LEU A 151 -2.50 -14.92 -24.87
N VAL A 152 -3.32 -15.15 -25.90
CA VAL A 152 -2.85 -15.34 -27.27
C VAL A 152 -2.24 -14.04 -27.82
N GLU A 153 -2.84 -12.88 -27.53
CA GLU A 153 -2.30 -11.57 -27.87
C GLU A 153 -0.92 -11.35 -27.23
N ILE A 154 -0.79 -11.59 -25.92
CA ILE A 154 0.47 -11.46 -25.19
C ILE A 154 1.52 -12.43 -25.76
N ARG A 155 1.13 -13.66 -26.11
CA ARG A 155 2.00 -14.63 -26.77
C ARG A 155 2.51 -14.09 -28.12
N GLY A 156 1.66 -13.44 -28.89
CA GLY A 156 2.04 -12.75 -30.13
C GLY A 156 3.08 -11.65 -29.87
N LYS A 157 2.82 -10.78 -28.88
CA LYS A 157 3.73 -9.69 -28.48
C LYS A 157 5.09 -10.20 -27.99
N ALA A 158 5.10 -11.27 -27.19
CA ALA A 158 6.34 -11.88 -26.72
C ALA A 158 7.17 -12.44 -27.89
N LYS A 159 6.53 -13.09 -28.87
CA LYS A 159 7.20 -13.58 -30.09
C LYS A 159 7.76 -12.45 -30.96
N SER A 160 7.15 -11.26 -30.94
CA SER A 160 7.66 -10.08 -31.62
C SER A 160 8.70 -9.30 -30.80
N GLY A 161 9.18 -9.85 -29.67
CA GLY A 161 10.23 -9.27 -28.84
C GLY A 161 9.76 -8.22 -27.82
N ALA A 162 8.45 -8.07 -27.61
CA ALA A 162 7.94 -7.19 -26.55
C ALA A 162 8.34 -7.74 -25.15
N ASN A 163 8.57 -6.85 -24.20
CA ASN A 163 8.94 -7.19 -22.84
C ASN A 163 8.30 -6.25 -21.81
N GLY A 164 8.33 -6.65 -20.53
CA GLY A 164 7.89 -5.84 -19.40
C GLY A 164 6.51 -5.20 -19.59
N ALA A 165 6.45 -3.87 -19.49
CA ALA A 165 5.21 -3.08 -19.59
C ALA A 165 4.45 -3.25 -20.92
N LEU A 166 5.07 -3.82 -21.96
CA LEU A 166 4.43 -4.08 -23.25
C LEU A 166 3.69 -5.43 -23.29
N LEU A 167 3.91 -6.31 -22.32
CA LEU A 167 3.30 -7.65 -22.24
C LEU A 167 1.94 -7.63 -21.53
N HIS A 168 0.99 -6.87 -22.10
CA HIS A 168 -0.42 -6.85 -21.69
C HIS A 168 -1.34 -7.22 -22.86
N GLY A 169 -2.57 -7.63 -22.58
CA GLY A 169 -3.57 -8.03 -23.57
C GLY A 169 -5.00 -7.78 -23.10
N GLY A 170 -5.94 -7.77 -24.04
CA GLY A 170 -7.36 -7.49 -23.78
C GLY A 170 -7.69 -6.02 -23.47
N ALA A 171 -6.68 -5.14 -23.50
CA ALA A 171 -6.82 -3.72 -23.24
C ALA A 171 -7.60 -3.00 -24.36
N LYS A 172 -8.47 -2.06 -24.00
CA LYS A 172 -9.20 -1.23 -24.97
C LYS A 172 -8.36 -0.07 -25.50
N GLN A 173 -7.33 0.33 -24.76
CA GLN A 173 -6.51 1.49 -25.07
C GLN A 173 -5.51 1.18 -26.19
N ALA A 174 -5.34 2.14 -27.12
CA ALA A 174 -4.50 1.96 -28.30
C ALA A 174 -2.99 1.94 -28.01
N THR A 175 -2.55 2.42 -26.84
CA THR A 175 -1.14 2.48 -26.46
C THR A 175 -0.92 1.84 -25.09
N ALA A 176 0.27 1.24 -24.89
CA ALA A 176 0.63 0.64 -23.60
C ALA A 176 0.56 1.67 -22.46
N ARG A 177 1.04 2.90 -22.70
CA ARG A 177 0.94 3.99 -21.72
C ARG A 177 -0.51 4.33 -21.39
N GLY A 178 -1.37 4.48 -22.40
CA GLY A 178 -2.80 4.75 -22.18
C GLY A 178 -3.46 3.66 -21.35
N TYR A 179 -3.11 2.40 -21.60
CA TYR A 179 -3.55 1.26 -20.80
C TYR A 179 -3.13 1.37 -19.33
N TRP A 180 -1.83 1.59 -19.05
CA TRP A 180 -1.34 1.67 -17.68
C TRP A 180 -1.86 2.90 -16.92
N ILE A 181 -2.08 4.04 -17.60
CA ILE A 181 -2.72 5.22 -16.99
C ILE A 181 -4.18 4.95 -16.63
N ASP A 182 -4.94 4.30 -17.52
CA ASP A 182 -6.34 3.93 -17.22
C ASP A 182 -6.40 3.00 -16.01
N LEU A 183 -5.55 1.98 -15.99
CA LEU A 183 -5.47 1.03 -14.89
C LEU A 183 -5.03 1.70 -13.57
N ALA A 184 -4.07 2.61 -13.64
CA ALA A 184 -3.62 3.43 -12.52
C ALA A 184 -4.74 4.27 -11.91
N ARG A 185 -5.51 4.97 -12.75
CA ARG A 185 -6.63 5.81 -12.31
C ARG A 185 -7.69 4.96 -11.62
N ARG A 186 -8.09 3.83 -12.21
CA ARG A 186 -9.08 2.91 -11.61
C ARG A 186 -8.62 2.36 -10.27
N LEU A 187 -7.34 1.96 -10.15
CA LEU A 187 -6.80 1.46 -8.89
C LEU A 187 -6.81 2.55 -7.82
N VAL A 188 -6.39 3.76 -8.17
CA VAL A 188 -6.36 4.89 -7.24
C VAL A 188 -7.76 5.25 -6.75
N THR A 189 -8.74 5.34 -7.67
CA THR A 189 -10.15 5.51 -7.29
C THR A 189 -10.59 4.42 -6.33
N GLY A 190 -10.31 3.14 -6.63
CA GLY A 190 -10.67 2.04 -5.75
C GLY A 190 -9.96 2.03 -4.39
N ILE A 191 -8.73 2.56 -4.30
CA ILE A 191 -8.01 2.71 -3.02
C ILE A 191 -8.58 3.87 -2.19
N GLU A 192 -9.00 4.96 -2.83
CA GLU A 192 -9.44 6.18 -2.15
C GLU A 192 -10.94 6.15 -1.78
N GLU A 193 -11.77 5.50 -2.60
CA GLU A 193 -13.22 5.43 -2.43
C GLU A 193 -13.69 4.06 -1.92
N GLY A 194 -12.82 3.04 -1.95
CA GLY A 194 -13.17 1.67 -1.60
C GLY A 194 -13.45 1.45 -0.11
N ILE A 195 -14.51 0.67 0.17
CA ILE A 195 -14.99 0.38 1.54
C ILE A 195 -14.31 -0.89 2.12
N ALA A 196 -13.52 -1.64 1.34
CA ALA A 196 -13.05 -2.98 1.69
C ALA A 196 -11.56 -3.03 2.09
N PRO A 197 -11.22 -3.12 3.40
CA PRO A 197 -9.84 -3.23 3.88
C PRO A 197 -9.18 -4.62 3.65
N GLN A 198 -9.89 -5.61 3.10
CA GLN A 198 -9.39 -7.00 3.03
C GLN A 198 -8.54 -7.33 1.79
N ALA A 199 -8.38 -6.40 0.82
CA ALA A 199 -7.62 -6.63 -0.41
C ALA A 199 -6.27 -5.88 -0.49
N VAL A 200 -5.79 -5.33 0.64
CA VAL A 200 -4.63 -4.41 0.68
C VAL A 200 -3.37 -4.99 0.05
N GLU A 201 -3.08 -6.29 0.22
CA GLU A 201 -1.88 -6.90 -0.36
C GLU A 201 -1.97 -7.04 -1.90
N ARG A 202 -3.12 -7.47 -2.42
CA ARG A 202 -3.33 -7.58 -3.88
C ARG A 202 -3.33 -6.20 -4.55
N GLN A 203 -3.92 -5.21 -3.91
CA GLN A 203 -3.88 -3.82 -4.38
C GLN A 203 -2.46 -3.24 -4.32
N ARG A 204 -1.67 -3.59 -3.29
CA ARG A 204 -0.25 -3.23 -3.19
C ARG A 204 0.57 -3.81 -4.34
N ASP A 205 0.39 -5.10 -4.65
CA ASP A 205 1.09 -5.74 -5.76
C ASP A 205 0.70 -5.12 -7.11
N LEU A 206 -0.59 -4.84 -7.31
CA LEU A 206 -1.06 -4.09 -8.49
C LEU A 206 -0.42 -2.71 -8.58
N ALA A 207 -0.41 -1.94 -7.49
CA ALA A 207 0.20 -0.61 -7.45
C ALA A 207 1.71 -0.67 -7.75
N TRP A 208 2.39 -1.72 -7.26
CA TRP A 208 3.80 -1.99 -7.55
C TRP A 208 4.04 -2.21 -9.04
N TRP A 209 3.25 -3.09 -9.69
CA TRP A 209 3.39 -3.38 -11.12
C TRP A 209 3.05 -2.18 -12.00
N ILE A 210 1.93 -1.51 -11.71
CA ILE A 210 1.48 -0.35 -12.48
C ILE A 210 2.48 0.79 -12.38
N SER A 211 2.95 1.14 -11.16
CA SER A 211 3.96 2.19 -11.01
C SER A 211 5.27 1.86 -11.72
N GLY A 212 5.68 0.58 -11.74
CA GLY A 212 6.89 0.15 -12.48
C GLY A 212 6.73 0.23 -13.99
N ALA A 213 5.53 -0.08 -14.49
CA ALA A 213 5.20 0.08 -15.90
C ALA A 213 5.18 1.55 -16.33
N LEU A 214 4.55 2.42 -15.52
CA LEU A 214 4.55 3.87 -15.73
C LEU A 214 5.96 4.46 -15.69
N ASP A 215 6.80 3.99 -14.78
CA ASP A 215 8.20 4.42 -14.69
C ASP A 215 8.99 4.07 -15.95
N THR A 216 8.80 2.84 -16.46
CA THR A 216 9.43 2.36 -17.69
C THR A 216 8.97 3.14 -18.93
N LEU A 217 7.70 3.55 -18.97
CA LEU A 217 7.07 4.21 -20.13
C LEU A 217 7.13 5.74 -20.08
N ALA A 218 7.90 6.31 -19.16
CA ALA A 218 7.91 7.75 -18.85
C ALA A 218 8.55 8.67 -19.92
N GLU A 219 9.07 8.14 -21.04
CA GLU A 219 9.88 8.83 -22.07
C GLU A 219 9.62 10.35 -22.18
N GLY A 220 10.46 11.15 -21.49
CA GLY A 220 10.47 12.62 -21.56
C GLY A 220 9.21 13.35 -21.07
N ARG A 221 8.23 12.65 -20.49
CA ARG A 221 6.96 13.23 -20.06
C ARG A 221 6.65 12.86 -18.61
N ALA A 222 6.99 13.78 -17.73
CA ALA A 222 6.67 13.78 -16.31
C ALA A 222 5.89 15.07 -15.96
N ASP A 223 4.78 15.32 -16.64
CA ASP A 223 3.86 16.39 -16.23
C ASP A 223 3.35 16.14 -14.80
N GLY A 224 2.80 17.19 -14.17
CA GLY A 224 2.44 17.16 -12.75
C GLY A 224 1.47 16.01 -12.42
N GLU A 225 0.44 15.81 -13.23
CA GLU A 225 -0.55 14.75 -13.02
C GLU A 225 0.07 13.34 -13.14
N TYR A 226 0.89 13.10 -14.17
CA TYR A 226 1.54 11.80 -14.36
C TYR A 226 2.49 11.49 -13.19
N ALA A 227 3.22 12.51 -12.73
CA ALA A 227 4.13 12.37 -11.60
C ALA A 227 3.39 12.10 -10.28
N ALA A 228 2.31 12.84 -10.00
CA ALA A 228 1.47 12.63 -8.83
C ALA A 228 0.82 11.24 -8.82
N LEU A 229 0.28 10.79 -9.96
CA LEU A 229 -0.33 9.47 -10.10
C LEU A 229 0.70 8.34 -9.86
N THR A 230 1.88 8.46 -10.46
CA THR A 230 2.94 7.45 -10.32
C THR A 230 3.49 7.42 -8.89
N ALA A 231 3.66 8.58 -8.26
CA ALA A 231 4.06 8.68 -6.85
C ALA A 231 3.03 8.01 -5.92
N ARG A 232 1.74 8.28 -6.13
CA ARG A 232 0.65 7.70 -5.34
C ARG A 232 0.66 6.16 -5.39
N LEU A 233 0.82 5.60 -6.58
CA LEU A 233 0.94 4.16 -6.77
C LEU A 233 2.22 3.57 -6.18
N ALA A 234 3.35 4.28 -6.31
CA ALA A 234 4.60 3.83 -5.71
C ALA A 234 4.51 3.80 -4.18
N ILE A 235 3.83 4.78 -3.55
CA ILE A 235 3.54 4.77 -2.10
C ILE A 235 2.66 3.57 -1.74
N ALA A 236 1.55 3.36 -2.47
CA ALA A 236 0.65 2.22 -2.22
C ALA A 236 1.36 0.86 -2.41
N GLY A 237 2.26 0.78 -3.38
CA GLY A 237 3.13 -0.37 -3.66
C GLY A 237 4.31 -0.55 -2.70
N ASN A 238 4.49 0.37 -1.74
CA ASN A 238 5.62 0.42 -0.81
C ASN A 238 7.00 0.50 -1.48
N GLU A 239 7.09 1.21 -2.61
CA GLU A 239 8.31 1.47 -3.37
C GLU A 239 8.83 2.88 -3.07
N LEU A 240 9.45 3.05 -1.89
CA LEU A 240 9.81 4.37 -1.35
C LEU A 240 10.78 5.15 -2.25
N ASP A 241 11.73 4.50 -2.91
CA ASP A 241 12.66 5.15 -3.85
C ASP A 241 11.92 5.73 -5.06
N ARG A 242 11.11 4.89 -5.72
CA ARG A 242 10.28 5.30 -6.86
C ARG A 242 9.32 6.42 -6.44
N ALA A 243 8.69 6.30 -5.28
CA ALA A 243 7.80 7.32 -4.74
C ALA A 243 8.51 8.66 -4.52
N ARG A 244 9.71 8.66 -3.93
CA ARG A 244 10.55 9.87 -3.76
C ARG A 244 10.93 10.51 -5.09
N THR A 245 11.29 9.70 -6.10
CA THR A 245 11.64 10.20 -7.43
C THR A 245 10.44 10.90 -8.09
N TRP A 246 9.28 10.24 -8.11
CA TRP A 246 8.09 10.77 -8.79
C TRP A 246 7.42 11.90 -8.01
N LEU A 247 7.36 11.80 -6.68
CA LEU A 247 6.86 12.90 -5.86
C LEU A 247 7.79 14.12 -5.97
N GLY A 248 9.11 13.91 -6.01
CA GLY A 248 10.07 15.00 -6.26
C GLY A 248 9.75 15.76 -7.55
N ARG A 249 9.56 15.02 -8.66
CA ARG A 249 9.15 15.61 -9.95
C ARG A 249 7.83 16.37 -9.87
N TYR A 250 6.86 15.84 -9.12
CA TYR A 250 5.59 16.53 -8.90
C TYR A 250 5.79 17.83 -8.10
N LEU A 251 6.51 17.78 -6.99
CA LEU A 251 6.79 18.96 -6.15
C LEU A 251 7.55 20.06 -6.91
N ASP A 252 8.43 19.68 -7.83
CA ASP A 252 9.21 20.60 -8.67
C ASP A 252 8.38 21.17 -9.84
N SER A 253 7.20 20.63 -10.13
CA SER A 253 6.32 21.07 -11.24
C SER A 253 5.61 22.39 -10.92
N GLU A 254 5.41 23.25 -11.91
CA GLU A 254 4.63 24.50 -11.79
C GLU A 254 3.15 24.24 -11.46
N ASP A 255 2.60 23.11 -11.90
CA ASP A 255 1.20 22.71 -11.72
C ASP A 255 0.95 21.96 -10.40
N ALA A 256 1.93 21.91 -9.51
CA ALA A 256 1.80 21.26 -8.21
C ALA A 256 0.86 22.04 -7.28
N GLU A 257 -0.26 21.40 -6.92
CA GLU A 257 -1.21 21.90 -5.93
C GLU A 257 -0.74 21.54 -4.52
N ASP A 258 -0.69 22.52 -3.64
CA ASP A 258 -0.13 22.40 -2.28
C ASP A 258 -0.88 21.39 -1.42
N GLU A 259 -2.22 21.41 -1.41
CA GLU A 259 -3.05 20.46 -0.66
C GLU A 259 -2.81 19.01 -1.11
N HIS A 260 -2.76 18.80 -2.43
CA HIS A 260 -2.52 17.48 -3.01
C HIS A 260 -1.10 16.99 -2.72
N ALA A 261 -0.10 17.86 -2.90
CA ALA A 261 1.29 17.57 -2.59
C ALA A 261 1.50 17.23 -1.12
N CYS A 262 0.92 18.01 -0.19
CA CYS A 262 1.02 17.76 1.25
C CYS A 262 0.44 16.39 1.60
N THR A 263 -0.72 16.03 1.03
CA THR A 263 -1.32 14.70 1.23
C THR A 263 -0.37 13.58 0.80
N LEU A 264 0.28 13.69 -0.35
CA LEU A 264 1.25 12.69 -0.81
C LEU A 264 2.51 12.65 0.04
N VAL A 265 3.03 13.79 0.48
CA VAL A 265 4.20 13.87 1.39
C VAL A 265 3.87 13.21 2.73
N HIS A 266 2.68 13.43 3.28
CA HIS A 266 2.21 12.74 4.49
C HIS A 266 2.15 11.22 4.29
N ARG A 267 1.51 10.74 3.21
CA ARG A 267 1.41 9.31 2.91
C ARG A 267 2.79 8.68 2.73
N LEU A 268 3.72 9.36 2.06
CA LEU A 268 5.10 8.87 1.89
C LEU A 268 5.89 8.85 3.22
N ALA A 269 5.75 9.90 4.03
CA ALA A 269 6.37 9.95 5.36
C ALA A 269 5.86 8.80 6.25
N ASP A 270 4.55 8.54 6.23
CA ASP A 270 3.93 7.46 7.00
C ASP A 270 4.40 6.09 6.51
N ALA A 271 4.48 5.89 5.20
CA ALA A 271 5.04 4.67 4.61
C ALA A 271 6.52 4.48 4.99
N ALA A 272 7.33 5.54 4.98
CA ALA A 272 8.74 5.47 5.39
C ALA A 272 8.90 5.16 6.88
N VAL A 273 8.11 5.77 7.76
CA VAL A 273 8.10 5.45 9.19
C VAL A 273 7.70 3.99 9.41
N ALA A 274 6.62 3.53 8.76
CA ALA A 274 6.14 2.16 8.87
C ALA A 274 7.13 1.13 8.30
N GLY A 275 7.84 1.48 7.23
CA GLY A 275 8.85 0.66 6.57
C GLY A 275 10.23 0.67 7.25
N GLY A 276 10.43 1.50 8.29
CA GLY A 276 11.70 1.60 9.00
C GLY A 276 12.79 2.39 8.26
N ASP A 277 12.40 3.26 7.32
CA ASP A 277 13.30 4.19 6.59
C ASP A 277 13.05 5.69 6.90
N PRO A 278 12.85 6.10 8.17
CA PRO A 278 12.58 7.51 8.48
C PRO A 278 13.78 8.43 8.22
N ALA A 279 15.02 7.92 8.36
CA ALA A 279 16.23 8.73 8.20
C ALA A 279 16.46 9.16 6.75
N SER A 280 16.35 8.24 5.79
CA SER A 280 16.51 8.57 4.37
C SER A 280 15.36 9.45 3.87
N MET A 281 14.16 9.29 4.42
CA MET A 281 13.04 10.18 4.14
C MET A 281 13.26 11.60 4.68
N ALA A 282 13.77 11.73 5.92
CA ALA A 282 14.14 13.02 6.50
C ALA A 282 15.21 13.74 5.64
N GLN A 283 16.23 13.01 5.18
CA GLN A 283 17.28 13.55 4.31
C GLN A 283 16.73 14.01 2.95
N TRP A 284 15.74 13.30 2.40
CA TRP A 284 15.12 13.67 1.13
C TRP A 284 14.19 14.90 1.26
N LEU A 285 13.44 14.99 2.36
CA LEU A 285 12.42 16.04 2.56
C LEU A 285 13.02 17.36 3.08
N ALA A 286 14.02 17.30 3.96
CA ALA A 286 14.63 18.49 4.58
C ALA A 286 15.06 19.60 3.60
N PRO A 287 15.78 19.33 2.49
CA PRO A 287 16.17 20.38 1.55
C PRO A 287 15.00 20.90 0.68
N ARG A 288 13.86 20.20 0.63
CA ARG A 288 12.70 20.55 -0.20
C ARG A 288 11.70 21.43 0.53
N VAL A 289 11.57 21.28 1.83
CA VAL A 289 10.58 22.03 2.61
C VAL A 289 10.78 23.55 2.51
N PRO A 290 11.99 24.13 2.71
CA PRO A 290 12.17 25.59 2.64
C PRO A 290 11.71 26.24 1.31
N PRO A 291 12.15 25.79 0.12
CA PRO A 291 11.72 26.41 -1.13
C PRO A 291 10.22 26.22 -1.41
N LEU A 292 9.64 25.09 -1.01
CA LEU A 292 8.19 24.86 -1.14
C LEU A 292 7.36 25.77 -0.22
N LEU A 293 7.83 26.04 1.00
CA LEU A 293 7.17 27.00 1.90
C LEU A 293 7.22 28.43 1.37
N GLU A 294 8.32 28.81 0.71
CA GLU A 294 8.44 30.10 0.03
C GLU A 294 7.45 30.20 -1.14
N ARG A 295 7.33 29.11 -1.92
CA ARG A 295 6.42 29.04 -3.07
C ARG A 295 4.94 29.00 -2.69
N TRP A 296 4.56 28.21 -1.68
CA TRP A 296 3.15 27.96 -1.32
C TRP A 296 2.65 28.76 -0.12
N GLY A 297 3.49 29.61 0.50
CA GLY A 297 3.04 30.54 1.54
C GLY A 297 2.92 29.92 2.94
N LYS A 298 4.02 29.34 3.45
CA LYS A 298 4.12 28.80 4.83
C LYS A 298 3.07 27.74 5.19
N VAL A 299 2.82 26.80 4.27
CA VAL A 299 1.90 25.68 4.48
C VAL A 299 2.35 24.80 5.65
N TYR A 300 1.54 24.77 6.72
CA TYR A 300 1.85 24.03 7.95
C TYR A 300 1.97 22.52 7.71
N ASP A 301 1.07 21.96 6.90
CA ASP A 301 0.97 20.53 6.62
C ASP A 301 2.17 19.99 5.82
N LEU A 302 2.98 20.86 5.24
CA LEU A 302 4.25 20.43 4.63
C LEU A 302 5.35 20.17 5.68
N ILE A 303 5.28 20.82 6.84
CA ILE A 303 6.33 20.79 7.87
C ILE A 303 6.11 19.62 8.83
N VAL A 304 4.86 19.28 9.14
CA VAL A 304 4.48 18.16 10.00
C VAL A 304 5.15 16.83 9.58
N PRO A 305 5.09 16.39 8.31
CA PRO A 305 5.72 15.13 7.90
C PRO A 305 7.24 15.17 8.05
N LEU A 306 7.90 16.32 7.85
CA LEU A 306 9.34 16.48 8.10
C LEU A 306 9.67 16.25 9.58
N PHE A 307 8.91 16.89 10.48
CA PHE A 307 9.10 16.68 11.91
C PHE A 307 8.89 15.21 12.30
N LYS A 308 7.83 14.58 11.77
CA LYS A 308 7.49 13.18 12.03
C LYS A 308 8.63 12.24 11.65
N VAL A 309 9.22 12.38 10.46
CA VAL A 309 10.32 11.51 10.03
C VAL A 309 11.63 11.80 10.77
N GLN A 310 11.88 13.06 11.16
CA GLN A 310 13.02 13.41 12.01
C GLN A 310 12.89 12.80 13.41
N ALA A 311 11.72 12.90 14.04
CA ALA A 311 11.45 12.29 15.33
C ALA A 311 11.56 10.76 15.25
N ALA A 312 11.00 10.15 14.20
CA ALA A 312 11.10 8.72 13.96
C ALA A 312 12.54 8.24 13.75
N ALA A 313 13.39 9.10 13.17
CA ALA A 313 14.82 8.89 12.97
C ALA A 313 15.70 9.18 14.20
N GLN A 314 15.13 9.62 15.32
CA GLN A 314 15.86 10.16 16.48
C GLN A 314 16.83 11.30 16.11
N ALA A 315 16.37 12.26 15.31
CA ALA A 315 17.14 13.44 14.95
C ALA A 315 17.64 14.20 16.20
N PRO A 316 18.81 14.85 16.11
CA PRO A 316 19.32 15.72 17.16
C PRO A 316 18.34 16.83 17.58
N THR A 317 18.42 17.26 18.84
CA THR A 317 17.53 18.28 19.44
C THR A 317 17.50 19.58 18.65
N ASP A 318 18.64 20.06 18.17
CA ASP A 318 18.77 21.29 17.38
C ASP A 318 18.02 21.18 16.05
N GLN A 319 18.09 20.03 15.39
CA GLN A 319 17.34 19.77 14.15
C GLN A 319 15.83 19.71 14.41
N LEU A 320 15.40 19.04 15.48
CA LEU A 320 13.98 18.98 15.86
C LEU A 320 13.45 20.36 16.23
N ASP A 321 14.19 21.13 17.03
CA ASP A 321 13.80 22.48 17.41
C ASP A 321 13.73 23.42 16.21
N ALA A 322 14.70 23.39 15.29
CA ALA A 322 14.64 24.16 14.05
C ALA A 322 13.35 23.89 13.28
N THR A 323 12.92 22.62 13.22
CA THR A 323 11.65 22.24 12.59
C THR A 323 10.44 22.74 13.37
N VAL A 324 10.44 22.66 14.71
CA VAL A 324 9.38 23.26 15.55
C VAL A 324 9.30 24.77 15.34
N GLN A 325 10.41 25.49 15.19
CA GLN A 325 10.40 26.93 14.88
C GLN A 325 9.71 27.20 13.53
N MET A 326 9.98 26.38 12.50
CA MET A 326 9.27 26.48 11.22
C MET A 326 7.77 26.26 11.40
N MET A 327 7.38 25.21 12.14
CA MET A 327 5.97 24.91 12.41
C MET A 327 5.29 26.05 13.18
N LEU A 328 5.96 26.66 14.17
CA LEU A 328 5.45 27.78 14.97
C LEU A 328 5.24 29.03 14.12
N ALA A 329 6.15 29.29 13.19
CA ALA A 329 6.07 30.41 12.25
C ALA A 329 4.91 30.25 11.24
N ALA A 330 4.52 29.01 10.94
CA ALA A 330 3.39 28.69 10.08
C ALA A 330 2.06 28.70 10.87
N ASN A 331 1.98 27.98 12.00
CA ASN A 331 0.76 27.92 12.82
C ASN A 331 1.05 27.59 14.29
N ARG A 332 1.20 28.63 15.11
CA ARG A 332 1.49 28.52 16.56
C ARG A 332 0.46 27.68 17.34
N LYS A 333 -0.82 27.72 16.97
CA LYS A 333 -1.87 26.97 17.69
C LYS A 333 -1.80 25.48 17.37
N ALA A 334 -1.63 25.13 16.09
CA ALA A 334 -1.54 23.75 15.64
C ALA A 334 -0.31 23.04 16.23
N VAL A 335 0.86 23.69 16.26
CA VAL A 335 2.09 23.11 16.85
C VAL A 335 1.87 22.57 18.26
N ARG A 336 1.21 23.37 19.12
CA ARG A 336 1.02 22.98 20.52
C ARG A 336 0.08 21.79 20.64
N GLN A 337 -0.86 21.63 19.72
CA GLN A 337 -1.73 20.48 19.66
C GLN A 337 -0.94 19.25 19.21
N ASP A 338 -0.24 19.36 18.09
CA ASP A 338 0.47 18.24 17.45
C ASP A 338 1.58 17.68 18.36
N LEU A 339 2.41 18.53 18.95
CA LEU A 339 3.49 18.09 19.85
C LEU A 339 3.00 17.40 21.12
N CYS A 340 1.76 17.67 21.54
CA CYS A 340 1.21 17.23 22.83
C CYS A 340 0.09 16.21 22.73
N ARG A 341 -0.47 15.94 21.55
CA ARG A 341 -1.67 15.10 21.37
C ARG A 341 -1.59 14.10 20.23
N GLU A 342 -0.75 14.34 19.24
CA GLU A 342 -0.62 13.45 18.08
C GLU A 342 0.59 12.50 18.24
N PRO A 343 0.53 11.29 17.65
CA PRO A 343 1.61 10.31 17.73
C PRO A 343 2.78 10.65 16.78
N LEU A 344 3.35 11.86 16.92
CA LEU A 344 4.50 12.33 16.14
C LEU A 344 5.83 11.74 16.59
N TRP A 345 5.90 11.23 17.82
CA TRP A 345 7.15 10.83 18.48
C TRP A 345 7.47 9.34 18.34
N ARG A 346 6.82 8.64 17.42
CA ARG A 346 7.08 7.21 17.20
C ARG A 346 8.44 6.99 16.55
N VAL A 347 9.34 6.31 17.25
CA VAL A 347 10.67 5.92 16.77
C VAL A 347 10.59 4.59 16.03
N THR A 348 11.15 4.52 14.82
CA THR A 348 11.11 3.31 13.96
C THR A 348 12.45 2.92 13.33
N ILE A 349 13.55 3.57 13.70
CA ILE A 349 14.88 3.12 13.27
C ILE A 349 15.22 1.74 13.82
N SER A 350 16.02 0.98 13.06
CA SER A 350 16.39 -0.40 13.39
C SER A 350 17.18 -0.56 14.69
N ASP A 351 18.06 0.40 14.99
CA ASP A 351 18.80 0.47 16.26
C ASP A 351 18.44 1.75 17.01
N PRO A 352 17.47 1.68 17.95
CA PRO A 352 17.08 2.84 18.73
C PRO A 352 18.08 3.19 19.85
N GLY A 353 19.14 2.40 20.06
CA GLY A 353 20.05 2.54 21.20
C GLY A 353 19.45 2.06 22.52
N GLU A 354 19.81 2.71 23.62
CA GLU A 354 19.34 2.33 24.96
C GLU A 354 17.83 2.49 25.10
N LEU A 355 17.18 1.43 25.57
CA LEU A 355 15.73 1.35 25.76
C LEU A 355 15.40 1.36 27.26
N LEU A 356 14.58 2.33 27.65
CA LEU A 356 14.14 2.55 29.02
C LEU A 356 12.76 1.94 29.26
N ASP A 357 12.54 1.46 30.47
CA ASP A 357 11.20 1.24 31.01
C ASP A 357 10.58 2.53 31.57
N THR A 358 9.36 2.43 32.08
CA THR A 358 8.60 3.57 32.63
C THR A 358 9.28 4.22 33.84
N ALA A 359 9.93 3.44 34.70
CA ALA A 359 10.58 3.96 35.91
C ALA A 359 11.89 4.68 35.56
N GLN A 360 12.70 4.09 34.68
CA GLN A 360 13.93 4.70 34.18
C GLN A 360 13.65 5.99 33.40
N ALA A 361 12.62 6.00 32.55
CA ALA A 361 12.20 7.21 31.84
C ALA A 361 11.72 8.32 32.80
N ALA A 362 11.03 7.95 33.89
CA ALA A 362 10.61 8.88 34.93
C ALA A 362 11.80 9.56 35.62
N GLU A 363 12.88 8.81 35.90
CA GLU A 363 14.13 9.35 36.45
C GLU A 363 14.77 10.37 35.49
N VAL A 364 14.88 10.05 34.20
CA VAL A 364 15.45 10.95 33.18
C VAL A 364 14.66 12.26 33.07
N LEU A 365 13.33 12.19 33.18
CA LEU A 365 12.46 13.36 33.08
C LEU A 365 12.30 14.11 34.41
N GLY A 366 12.70 13.54 35.54
CA GLY A 366 12.38 14.10 36.86
C GLY A 366 10.87 14.21 37.07
N ARG A 367 10.11 13.18 36.66
CA ARG A 367 8.65 13.08 36.74
C ARG A 367 8.24 11.76 37.38
N SER A 368 6.95 11.58 37.70
CA SER A 368 6.47 10.31 38.26
C SER A 368 6.31 9.24 37.18
N PRO A 369 6.42 7.94 37.51
CA PRO A 369 6.10 6.86 36.57
C PRO A 369 4.67 6.95 36.01
N ALA A 370 3.72 7.45 36.80
CA ALA A 370 2.34 7.67 36.35
C ALA A 370 2.23 8.74 35.24
N PHE A 371 3.06 9.79 35.29
CA PHE A 371 3.16 10.77 34.21
C PHE A 371 3.62 10.11 32.91
N ILE A 372 4.65 9.26 32.98
CA ILE A 372 5.19 8.53 31.83
C ILE A 372 4.14 7.57 31.25
N ALA A 373 3.49 6.78 32.11
CA ALA A 373 2.45 5.84 31.69
C ALA A 373 1.30 6.54 30.95
N LYS A 374 0.83 7.68 31.46
CA LYS A 374 -0.21 8.49 30.80
C LYS A 374 0.24 9.01 29.43
N ARG A 375 1.48 9.49 29.31
CA ARG A 375 2.02 9.99 28.03
C ARG A 375 2.22 8.86 27.02
N LEU A 376 2.63 7.67 27.47
CA LEU A 376 2.72 6.46 26.66
C LEU A 376 1.35 6.02 26.12
N GLU A 377 0.33 5.98 26.98
CA GLU A 377 -1.05 5.67 26.61
C GLU A 377 -1.58 6.64 25.55
N GLN A 378 -1.22 7.93 25.69
CA GLN A 378 -1.58 8.97 24.73
C GLN A 378 -0.71 8.98 23.46
N GLY A 379 0.41 8.25 23.42
CA GLY A 379 1.36 8.30 22.30
C GLY A 379 2.12 9.62 22.15
N THR A 380 2.23 10.42 23.22
CA THR A 380 2.75 11.81 23.19
C THR A 380 4.18 11.97 23.71
N ILE A 381 4.85 10.84 23.93
CA ILE A 381 6.25 10.72 24.32
C ILE A 381 6.94 9.77 23.33
N PRO A 382 8.27 9.84 23.16
CA PRO A 382 8.96 8.92 22.28
C PRO A 382 8.73 7.46 22.64
N THR A 383 8.36 6.67 21.65
CA THR A 383 8.11 5.23 21.81
C THR A 383 8.75 4.42 20.71
N PHE A 384 9.30 3.28 21.09
CA PHE A 384 9.76 2.24 20.19
C PHE A 384 9.00 0.96 20.51
N ARG A 385 8.46 0.31 19.46
CA ARG A 385 7.77 -0.97 19.59
C ARG A 385 8.59 -2.04 18.90
N LYS A 386 8.91 -3.09 19.64
CA LYS A 386 9.48 -4.32 19.11
C LYS A 386 8.60 -5.46 19.61
N ASP A 387 7.98 -6.17 18.67
CA ASP A 387 6.96 -7.18 18.95
C ASP A 387 5.84 -6.58 19.83
N ASP A 388 5.47 -7.26 20.92
CA ASP A 388 4.43 -6.79 21.86
C ASP A 388 4.97 -5.83 22.94
N GLN A 389 6.26 -5.48 22.91
CA GLN A 389 6.88 -4.63 23.91
C GLN A 389 6.97 -3.17 23.45
N VAL A 390 6.48 -2.27 24.30
CA VAL A 390 6.71 -0.82 24.18
C VAL A 390 7.85 -0.43 25.11
N ARG A 391 8.83 0.29 24.57
CA ARG A 391 9.98 0.85 25.29
C ARG A 391 10.22 2.30 24.87
N ILE A 392 10.98 3.04 25.67
CA ILE A 392 11.30 4.45 25.42
C ILE A 392 12.79 4.57 25.07
N PRO A 393 13.15 4.98 23.83
CA PRO A 393 14.55 5.23 23.51
C PRO A 393 15.10 6.42 24.30
N ARG A 394 16.21 6.24 25.02
CA ARG A 394 16.81 7.30 25.87
C ARG A 394 17.11 8.57 25.08
N ARG A 395 17.76 8.45 23.92
CA ARG A 395 18.16 9.60 23.09
C ARG A 395 16.95 10.40 22.62
N ALA A 396 15.93 9.72 22.08
CA ALA A 396 14.69 10.38 21.69
C ALA A 396 14.01 11.06 22.88
N LEU A 397 13.99 10.43 24.06
CA LEU A 397 13.40 11.00 25.28
C LEU A 397 14.11 12.29 25.71
N GLU A 398 15.44 12.32 25.65
CA GLU A 398 16.25 13.50 25.98
C GLU A 398 16.00 14.64 24.98
N SER A 399 15.97 14.35 23.67
CA SER A 399 15.63 15.33 22.64
C SER A 399 14.20 15.87 22.82
N TRP A 400 13.24 14.98 23.07
CA TRP A 400 11.86 15.34 23.35
C TRP A 400 11.76 16.27 24.57
N LYS A 401 12.40 15.90 25.69
CA LYS A 401 12.42 16.72 26.91
C LYS A 401 12.93 18.13 26.61
N ALA A 402 14.07 18.23 25.93
CA ALA A 402 14.69 19.51 25.59
C ALA A 402 13.78 20.39 24.71
N VAL A 403 13.12 19.80 23.71
CA VAL A 403 12.12 20.51 22.87
C VAL A 403 10.93 20.95 23.73
N MET A 404 10.35 20.06 24.52
CA MET A 404 9.16 20.36 25.32
C MET A 404 9.42 21.41 26.40
N GLU A 405 10.59 21.40 27.04
CA GLU A 405 11.01 22.42 28.01
C GLU A 405 11.20 23.78 27.34
N LYS A 406 11.93 23.83 26.21
CA LYS A 406 12.19 25.07 25.47
C LYS A 406 10.90 25.79 25.06
N HIS A 407 9.87 25.02 24.70
CA HIS A 407 8.58 25.54 24.26
C HIS A 407 7.52 25.64 25.37
N LYS A 408 7.87 25.30 26.62
CA LYS A 408 6.98 25.30 27.79
C LYS A 408 5.72 24.43 27.58
N LEU A 409 5.95 23.19 27.15
CA LEU A 409 4.94 22.18 26.83
C LEU A 409 5.02 20.92 27.71
N LEU A 410 5.98 20.86 28.63
CA LEU A 410 6.23 19.68 29.47
C LEU A 410 5.24 19.52 30.64
N ASP A 411 4.42 20.55 30.91
CA ASP A 411 3.50 20.60 32.07
C ASP A 411 2.11 20.00 31.80
#